data_AF-B4HMN7-F1
#
_entry.id   AF-B4HMN7-F1
#
_cell.length_a   1.000
_cell.length_b   1.000
_cell.length_c   1.000
_cell.angle_alpha   90.00
_cell.angle_beta   90.00
_cell.angle_gamma   90.00
#
_symmetry.space_group_name_H-M   'P 1'
#
loop_
_entity.id
_entity.type
_entity.pdbx_description
1 polymer ?
#
loop_
_entity_poly.entity_id
_entity_poly.type
_entity_poly.pdbx_seq_one_letter_code
_entity_poly.pdbx_strand_id
1 'polypeptide(L)'
;MDPKFLAKFMQNIWIVSSIEQMKMIFDLNTSYAFQTFSYKRDPFTLLQMHTTRKAFCRTTNLDVVSGLAYTAVLEKNSIYALPLQDYTLQVFSAGLVYYWAEEAIRDLISTVRHSQLEKLPIVTGYQSLKLQDYKGCWMILLIGGALAFCVFIVEVVVGSK
;
A
#
# COMPACT_ATOMS: atom_id res chain seq x y z
N MET A 1 21.42 -0.50 -10.34
CA MET A 1 22.06 0.39 -9.34
C MET A 1 23.39 -0.25 -8.97
N ASP A 2 24.50 0.50 -8.96
CA ASP A 2 25.80 -0.09 -8.64
C ASP A 2 25.82 -0.57 -7.18
N PRO A 3 26.04 -1.86 -6.90
CA PRO A 3 26.11 -2.38 -5.54
C PRO A 3 27.19 -1.70 -4.69
N LYS A 4 28.28 -1.24 -5.31
CA LYS A 4 29.37 -0.53 -4.60
C LYS A 4 28.96 0.86 -4.12
N PHE A 5 28.08 1.53 -4.87
CA PHE A 5 27.53 2.83 -4.47
C PHE A 5 26.65 2.70 -3.22
N LEU A 6 25.77 1.70 -3.19
CA LEU A 6 24.86 1.47 -2.07
C LEU A 6 25.60 1.07 -0.78
N ALA A 7 26.62 0.22 -0.90
CA ALA A 7 27.45 -0.22 0.23
C ALA A 7 28.17 0.93 0.95
N LYS A 8 28.38 2.07 0.29
CA LYS A 8 29.00 3.25 0.89
C LYS A 8 28.08 3.96 1.88
N PHE A 9 26.76 3.92 1.66
CA PHE A 9 25.78 4.65 2.45
C PHE A 9 24.96 3.76 3.39
N MET A 10 24.84 2.47 3.10
CA MET A 10 24.14 1.50 3.93
C MET A 10 25.08 0.35 4.27
N GLN A 11 25.39 0.19 5.56
CA GLN A 11 26.39 -0.77 6.04
C GLN A 11 25.85 -2.20 6.19
N ASN A 12 24.52 -2.40 6.13
CA ASN A 12 23.89 -3.69 6.33
C ASN A 12 22.92 -3.99 5.17
N ILE A 13 23.46 -4.15 3.96
CA ILE A 13 22.69 -4.49 2.77
C ILE A 13 22.91 -5.96 2.44
N TRP A 14 21.82 -6.68 2.24
CA TRP A 14 21.85 -8.02 1.66
C TRP A 14 21.27 -7.97 0.24
N ILE A 15 22.12 -8.24 -0.75
CA ILE A 15 21.73 -8.26 -2.16
C ILE A 15 21.33 -9.67 -2.52
N VAL A 16 20.08 -9.82 -2.95
CA VAL A 16 19.46 -11.09 -3.33
C VAL A 16 18.89 -10.99 -4.75
N SER A 17 18.62 -12.15 -5.35
CA SER A 17 17.93 -12.17 -6.65
C SER A 17 16.49 -11.64 -6.53
N SER A 18 15.93 -11.10 -7.61
CA SER A 18 14.54 -10.60 -7.60
C SER A 18 13.53 -11.69 -7.24
N ILE A 19 13.76 -12.93 -7.66
CA ILE A 19 12.90 -14.08 -7.34
C ILE A 19 12.95 -14.37 -5.83
N GLU A 20 14.14 -14.37 -5.25
CA GLU A 20 14.33 -14.64 -3.83
C GLU A 20 13.78 -13.49 -2.96
N GLN A 21 14.00 -12.25 -3.37
CA GLN A 21 13.38 -11.08 -2.74
C GLN A 21 11.86 -11.20 -2.74
N MET A 22 11.27 -11.52 -3.89
CA MET A 22 9.83 -11.66 -4.04
C MET A 22 9.30 -12.81 -3.17
N LYS A 23 10.01 -13.94 -3.09
CA LYS A 23 9.68 -15.05 -2.19
C LYS A 23 9.70 -14.61 -0.71
N MET A 24 10.72 -13.88 -0.27
CA MET A 24 10.80 -13.38 1.11
C MET A 24 9.69 -12.38 1.44
N ILE A 25 9.33 -11.51 0.49
CA ILE A 25 8.20 -10.59 0.65
C ILE A 25 6.90 -11.39 0.75
N PHE A 26 6.68 -12.38 -0.12
CA PHE A 26 5.50 -13.23 -0.08
C PHE A 26 5.40 -14.09 1.19
N ASP A 27 6.53 -14.53 1.75
CA ASP A 27 6.61 -15.23 3.04
C ASP A 27 6.37 -14.28 4.26
N LEU A 28 6.12 -12.99 4.03
CA LEU A 28 5.96 -11.96 5.07
C LEU A 28 7.12 -11.95 6.07
N ASN A 29 8.35 -12.08 5.57
CA ASN A 29 9.54 -12.10 6.41
C ASN A 29 9.85 -10.71 6.96
N THR A 30 9.74 -10.52 8.28
CA THR A 30 9.97 -9.22 8.95
C THR A 30 11.41 -9.01 9.42
N SER A 31 12.31 -9.96 9.17
CA SER A 31 13.72 -9.86 9.59
C SER A 31 14.51 -8.82 8.78
N TYR A 32 13.97 -8.38 7.63
CA TYR A 32 14.62 -7.46 6.72
C TYR A 32 13.66 -6.38 6.22
N ALA A 33 14.22 -5.23 5.85
CA ALA A 33 13.52 -4.20 5.09
C ALA A 33 13.76 -4.43 3.60
N PHE A 34 12.71 -4.30 2.79
CA PHE A 34 12.78 -4.51 1.35
C PHE A 34 12.68 -3.19 0.59
N GLN A 35 13.59 -2.99 -0.36
CA GLN A 35 13.45 -1.94 -1.34
C GLN A 35 12.39 -2.34 -2.38
N THR A 36 11.39 -1.50 -2.57
CA THR A 36 10.32 -1.72 -3.55
C THR A 36 10.07 -0.45 -4.36
N PHE A 37 9.45 -0.61 -5.53
CA PHE A 37 9.02 0.54 -6.33
C PHE A 37 7.82 1.23 -5.69
N SER A 38 7.80 2.56 -5.75
CA SER A 38 6.70 3.37 -5.25
C SER A 38 5.60 3.48 -6.32
N TYR A 39 4.61 2.59 -6.27
CA TYR A 39 3.40 2.70 -7.07
C TYR A 39 2.26 3.32 -6.25
N LYS A 40 1.33 4.05 -6.89
CA LYS A 40 0.15 4.64 -6.21
C LYS A 40 -0.69 3.60 -5.48
N ARG A 41 -0.78 2.39 -6.04
CA ARG A 41 -1.42 1.21 -5.46
C ARG A 41 -0.40 0.10 -5.43
N ASP A 42 0.43 0.06 -4.40
CA ASP A 42 1.46 -0.97 -4.35
C ASP A 42 0.83 -2.36 -4.12
N PRO A 43 1.30 -3.39 -4.83
CA PRO A 43 0.71 -4.73 -4.77
C PRO A 43 0.83 -5.35 -3.37
N PHE A 44 1.82 -4.96 -2.58
CA PHE A 44 2.08 -5.56 -1.27
C PHE A 44 1.14 -5.02 -0.19
N THR A 45 0.80 -3.74 -0.22
CA THR A 45 -0.23 -3.17 0.65
C THR A 45 -1.60 -3.74 0.28
N LEU A 46 -1.93 -3.81 -1.01
CA LEU A 46 -3.20 -4.41 -1.45
C LEU A 46 -3.32 -5.88 -1.02
N LEU A 47 -2.25 -6.66 -1.15
CA LEU A 47 -2.22 -8.06 -0.71
C LEU A 47 -2.43 -8.18 0.82
N GLN A 48 -1.81 -7.29 1.59
CA GLN A 48 -1.93 -7.28 3.04
C GLN A 48 -3.26 -6.72 3.56
N MET A 49 -3.99 -5.92 2.77
CA MET A 49 -5.35 -5.48 3.12
C MET A 49 -6.32 -6.65 3.29
N HIS A 50 -6.09 -7.74 2.57
CA HIS A 50 -6.92 -8.95 2.60
C HIS A 50 -6.33 -10.08 3.47
N THR A 51 -5.22 -9.81 4.19
CA THR A 51 -4.50 -10.78 5.03
C THR A 51 -4.60 -10.39 6.50
N THR A 52 -4.68 -11.36 7.42
CA THR A 52 -4.78 -11.09 8.88
C THR A 52 -3.48 -10.49 9.42
N ARG A 53 -2.35 -10.88 8.82
CA ARG A 53 -1.00 -10.41 9.15
C ARG A 53 -0.60 -9.26 8.22
N LYS A 54 -0.56 -8.04 8.78
CA LYS A 54 -0.01 -6.84 8.15
C LYS A 54 1.45 -6.67 8.60
N ALA A 55 2.38 -7.34 7.92
CA ALA A 55 3.78 -7.44 8.32
C ALA A 55 4.64 -6.27 7.83
N PHE A 56 4.30 -5.67 6.69
CA PHE A 56 5.07 -4.60 6.08
C PHE A 56 4.36 -3.25 6.21
N CYS A 57 5.17 -2.22 6.41
CA CYS A 57 4.76 -0.83 6.31
C CYS A 57 5.74 -0.09 5.39
N ARG A 58 5.24 0.96 4.72
CA ARG A 58 6.08 1.85 3.92
C ARG A 58 6.38 3.10 4.73
N THR A 59 7.66 3.38 4.94
CA THR A 59 8.10 4.63 5.56
C THR A 59 7.83 5.80 4.61
N THR A 60 7.17 6.84 5.11
CA THR A 60 6.95 8.07 4.35
C THR A 60 8.27 8.81 4.14
N ASN A 61 8.49 9.35 2.94
CA ASN A 61 9.67 10.16 2.59
C ASN A 61 11.03 9.44 2.67
N LEU A 62 11.05 8.10 2.61
CA LEU A 62 12.28 7.32 2.51
C LEU A 62 12.44 6.76 1.09
N ASP A 63 12.77 7.64 0.14
CA ASP A 63 13.06 7.25 -1.24
C ASP A 63 14.56 7.07 -1.43
N VAL A 64 14.99 5.83 -1.68
CA VAL A 64 16.40 5.50 -1.95
C VAL A 64 16.86 6.08 -3.29
N VAL A 65 15.95 6.06 -4.28
CA VAL A 65 16.15 6.64 -5.62
C VAL A 65 14.82 7.16 -6.13
N SER A 66 14.82 8.36 -6.72
CA SER A 66 13.66 8.98 -7.36
C SER A 66 13.97 9.40 -8.81
N GLY A 67 12.94 9.72 -9.58
CA GLY A 67 13.11 10.18 -10.97
C GLY A 67 13.55 9.10 -11.96
N LEU A 68 13.32 7.83 -11.64
CA LEU A 68 13.62 6.72 -12.56
C LEU A 68 12.69 6.76 -13.77
N ALA A 69 13.28 6.72 -14.96
CA ALA A 69 12.55 6.55 -16.21
C ALA A 69 12.69 5.11 -16.73
N TYR A 70 11.58 4.52 -17.16
CA TYR A 70 11.61 3.28 -17.91
C TYR A 70 11.91 3.61 -19.37
N THR A 71 12.99 3.05 -19.91
CA THR A 71 13.41 3.29 -21.29
C THR A 71 13.56 1.96 -22.02
N ALA A 72 13.20 1.97 -23.30
CA ALA A 72 13.56 0.88 -24.20
C ALA A 72 15.01 1.10 -24.66
N VAL A 73 15.84 0.06 -24.56
CA VAL A 73 17.21 0.09 -25.09
C VAL A 73 17.16 -0.44 -26.51
N LEU A 74 17.68 0.34 -27.47
CA LEU A 74 17.77 -0.04 -28.87
C LEU A 74 19.23 -0.08 -29.31
N GLU A 75 19.51 -0.98 -30.25
CA GLU A 75 20.78 -1.00 -30.97
C GLU A 75 21.03 0.33 -31.68
N LYS A 76 22.31 0.70 -31.77
CA LYS A 76 22.71 1.94 -32.43
C LYS A 76 22.27 1.90 -33.89
N ASN A 77 21.67 3.00 -34.37
CA ASN A 77 21.10 3.11 -35.73
C ASN A 77 19.93 2.16 -36.02
N SER A 78 19.21 1.70 -35.00
CA SER A 78 17.98 0.94 -35.21
C SER A 78 16.96 1.76 -36.01
N ILE A 79 16.43 1.18 -37.08
CA ILE A 79 15.34 1.75 -37.90
C ILE A 79 14.05 1.96 -37.08
N TYR A 80 13.94 1.31 -35.92
CA TYR A 80 12.77 1.39 -35.06
C TYR A 80 12.82 2.56 -34.06
N ALA A 81 13.91 3.32 -33.98
CA ALA A 81 14.07 4.34 -32.94
C ALA A 81 12.95 5.41 -32.97
N LEU A 82 12.72 6.01 -34.12
CA LEU A 82 11.67 7.03 -34.31
C LEU A 82 10.25 6.46 -34.15
N PRO A 83 9.85 5.37 -34.85
CA PRO A 83 8.49 4.86 -34.72
C PRO A 83 8.21 4.33 -33.32
N LEU A 84 9.19 3.77 -32.61
CA LEU A 84 9.00 3.31 -31.24
C LEU A 84 8.87 4.50 -30.27
N GLN A 85 9.61 5.59 -30.50
CA GLN A 85 9.45 6.81 -29.72
C GLN A 85 8.04 7.39 -29.87
N ASP A 86 7.55 7.53 -31.11
CA ASP A 86 6.20 8.04 -31.38
C ASP A 86 5.13 7.13 -30.77
N TYR A 87 5.27 5.82 -30.95
CA TYR A 87 4.37 4.85 -30.33
C TYR A 87 4.37 4.97 -28.81
N THR A 88 5.55 5.08 -28.20
CA THR A 88 5.68 5.22 -26.74
C THR A 88 4.97 6.49 -26.26
N LEU A 89 5.18 7.62 -26.92
CA LEU A 89 4.48 8.87 -26.60
C LEU A 89 2.97 8.73 -26.71
N GLN A 90 2.46 8.08 -27.76
CA GLN A 90 1.03 7.82 -27.93
C GLN A 90 0.49 6.96 -26.79
N VAL A 91 1.15 5.85 -26.46
CA VAL A 91 0.76 4.93 -25.38
C VAL A 91 0.74 5.64 -24.02
N PHE A 92 1.75 6.47 -23.72
CA PHE A 92 1.77 7.28 -22.50
C PHE A 92 0.65 8.33 -22.49
N SER A 93 0.45 9.06 -23.60
CA SER A 93 -0.58 10.10 -23.70
C SER A 93 -2.00 9.55 -23.59
N ALA A 94 -2.23 8.32 -24.08
CA ALA A 94 -3.49 7.60 -23.95
C ALA A 94 -3.69 7.00 -22.54
N GLY A 95 -2.69 7.07 -21.66
CA GLY A 95 -2.73 6.50 -20.31
C GLY A 95 -2.67 4.98 -20.25
N LEU A 96 -2.36 4.31 -21.37
CA LEU A 96 -2.33 2.85 -21.47
C LEU A 96 -1.31 2.21 -20.53
N VAL A 97 -0.16 2.85 -20.32
CA VAL A 97 0.86 2.37 -19.37
C VAL A 97 0.30 2.25 -17.96
N TYR A 98 -0.48 3.24 -17.53
CA TYR A 98 -1.09 3.23 -16.19
C TYR A 98 -2.18 2.16 -16.10
N TYR A 99 -3.01 2.03 -17.14
CA TYR A 99 -4.04 1.00 -17.21
C TYR A 99 -3.44 -0.41 -17.12
N TRP A 100 -2.42 -0.72 -17.93
CA TRP A 100 -1.76 -2.02 -17.91
C TRP A 100 -1.04 -2.29 -16.59
N ALA A 101 -0.47 -1.27 -15.96
CA ALA A 101 0.13 -1.44 -14.63
C ALA A 101 -0.92 -1.80 -13.57
N GLU A 102 -2.08 -1.14 -13.57
CA GLU A 102 -3.18 -1.48 -12.66
C GLU A 102 -3.73 -2.88 -12.92
N GLU A 103 -3.91 -3.26 -14.19
CA GLU A 103 -4.40 -4.58 -14.58
C GLU A 103 -3.40 -5.68 -14.19
N ALA A 104 -2.10 -5.47 -14.42
CA ALA A 104 -1.07 -6.41 -14.01
C ALA A 104 -1.02 -6.60 -12.49
N ILE A 105 -1.24 -5.54 -11.70
CA ILE A 105 -1.37 -5.66 -10.24
C ILE A 105 -2.60 -6.47 -9.86
N ARG A 106 -3.74 -6.24 -10.52
CA ARG A 106 -4.97 -7.00 -10.30
C ARG A 106 -4.77 -8.49 -10.61
N ASP A 107 -4.13 -8.81 -11.73
CA ASP A 107 -3.82 -10.19 -12.13
C ASP A 107 -2.82 -10.86 -11.18
N LEU A 108 -1.83 -10.11 -10.67
CA LEU A 108 -0.92 -10.63 -9.66
C LEU A 108 -1.67 -10.99 -8.39
N ILE A 109 -2.56 -10.12 -7.91
CA ILE A 109 -3.34 -10.37 -6.68
C ILE A 109 -4.28 -11.57 -6.87
N SER A 110 -4.96 -11.67 -8.01
CA SER A 110 -5.85 -12.81 -8.31
C SER A 110 -5.06 -14.12 -8.37
N THR A 111 -3.91 -14.12 -9.05
CA THR A 111 -3.03 -15.29 -9.15
C THR A 111 -2.50 -15.70 -7.78
N VAL A 112 -2.02 -14.75 -6.96
CA VAL A 112 -1.52 -15.04 -5.60
C VAL A 112 -2.62 -15.60 -4.71
N ARG A 113 -3.86 -15.09 -4.81
CA ARG A 113 -5.02 -15.60 -4.07
C ARG A 113 -5.37 -17.05 -4.44
N HIS A 114 -5.11 -17.46 -5.69
CA HIS A 114 -5.45 -18.80 -6.20
C HIS A 114 -4.28 -19.80 -6.22
N SER A 115 -3.04 -19.31 -6.17
CA SER A 115 -1.83 -20.14 -6.09
C SER A 115 -1.51 -20.55 -4.66
N GLN A 116 -0.82 -21.69 -4.47
CA GLN A 116 -0.39 -22.24 -3.18
C GLN A 116 0.65 -21.39 -2.41
N LEU A 117 0.62 -20.06 -2.56
CA LEU A 117 1.14 -19.10 -1.59
C LEU A 117 0.25 -19.08 -0.31
N GLU A 118 -0.17 -20.26 0.13
CA GLU A 118 -1.05 -20.57 1.28
C GLU A 118 -0.53 -20.07 2.63
N LYS A 119 0.68 -19.51 2.69
CA LYS A 119 1.26 -18.98 3.92
C LYS A 119 0.68 -17.64 4.33
N LEU A 120 -0.01 -16.93 3.44
CA LEU A 120 -0.69 -15.70 3.81
C LEU A 120 -1.99 -16.08 4.52
N PRO A 121 -2.14 -15.79 5.83
CA PRO A 121 -3.39 -16.07 6.52
C PRO A 121 -4.46 -15.12 5.99
N ILE A 122 -5.19 -15.53 4.95
CA ILE A 122 -6.26 -14.76 4.33
C ILE A 122 -7.36 -14.56 5.37
N VAL A 123 -7.82 -13.31 5.53
CA VAL A 123 -8.98 -13.03 6.40
C VAL A 123 -10.22 -13.60 5.71
N THR A 124 -10.64 -14.79 6.12
CA THR A 124 -11.89 -15.41 5.63
C THR A 124 -13.12 -14.98 6.44
N GLY A 125 -13.00 -13.98 7.33
CA GLY A 125 -14.08 -13.59 8.23
C GLY A 125 -14.25 -12.08 8.38
N TYR A 126 -15.51 -11.63 8.44
CA TYR A 126 -15.85 -10.30 8.94
C TYR A 126 -15.36 -10.17 10.38
N GLN A 127 -14.53 -9.16 10.65
CA GLN A 127 -14.12 -8.87 12.03
C GLN A 127 -15.32 -8.25 12.76
N SER A 128 -15.93 -9.00 13.67
CA SER A 128 -17.04 -8.51 14.49
C SER A 128 -16.64 -7.23 15.21
N LEU A 129 -17.44 -6.17 15.06
CA LEU A 129 -17.21 -4.92 15.78
C LEU A 129 -17.23 -5.19 17.28
N LYS A 130 -16.21 -4.71 17.99
CA LYS A 130 -16.17 -4.83 19.45
C LYS A 130 -16.94 -3.67 20.05
N LEU A 131 -17.63 -3.90 21.16
CA LEU A 131 -18.31 -2.83 21.91
C LEU A 131 -17.35 -1.68 22.31
N GLN A 132 -16.07 -2.00 22.43
CA GLN A 132 -15.01 -1.04 22.73
C GLN A 132 -14.78 -0.01 21.60
N ASP A 133 -15.09 -0.37 20.35
CA ASP A 133 -15.00 0.53 19.20
C ASP A 133 -16.06 1.65 19.27
N TYR A 134 -17.13 1.45 20.04
CA TYR A 134 -18.21 2.43 20.26
C TYR A 134 -18.01 3.36 21.46
N LYS A 135 -16.88 3.27 22.17
CA LYS A 135 -16.63 4.05 23.39
C LYS A 135 -16.80 5.56 23.17
N GLY A 136 -16.41 6.07 21.99
CA GLY A 136 -16.61 7.47 21.61
C GLY A 136 -18.09 7.87 21.51
N CYS A 137 -18.92 7.03 20.87
CA CYS A 137 -20.37 7.25 20.82
C CYS A 137 -21.00 7.26 22.21
N TRP A 138 -20.61 6.33 23.08
CA TRP A 138 -21.10 6.28 24.46
C TRP A 138 -20.72 7.54 25.26
N MET A 139 -19.50 8.06 25.08
CA MET A 139 -19.06 9.31 25.72
C MET A 139 -19.89 10.50 25.26
N ILE A 140 -20.13 10.64 23.95
CA ILE A 140 -20.96 11.73 23.40
C ILE A 140 -22.38 11.65 23.93
N LEU A 141 -22.96 10.44 24.00
CA LEU A 141 -24.31 10.21 24.49
C LEU A 141 -24.44 10.58 25.97
N LEU A 142 -23.45 10.23 26.80
CA LEU A 142 -23.42 10.61 28.21
C LEU A 142 -23.29 12.12 28.41
N ILE A 143 -22.40 12.78 27.66
CA ILE A 143 -22.22 14.24 27.77
C ILE A 143 -23.47 14.97 27.29
N GLY A 144 -24.02 14.59 26.15
CA GLY A 144 -25.25 15.18 25.60
C GLY A 144 -26.45 14.96 26.53
N GLY A 145 -26.58 13.76 27.09
CA GLY A 145 -27.62 13.43 28.06
C GLY A 145 -27.49 14.23 29.36
N ALA A 146 -26.27 14.35 29.90
CA ALA A 146 -26.01 15.15 31.10
C ALA A 146 -26.33 16.64 30.86
N LEU A 147 -25.94 17.17 29.69
CA LEU A 147 -26.22 18.56 29.32
C LEU A 147 -27.73 18.82 29.21
N ALA A 148 -28.46 17.94 28.52
CA ALA A 148 -29.91 18.03 28.39
C ALA A 148 -30.61 17.95 29.75
N PHE A 149 -30.14 17.08 30.64
CA PHE A 149 -30.67 16.95 32.00
C PHE A 149 -30.42 18.23 32.83
N CYS A 150 -29.24 18.83 32.72
CA CYS A 150 -28.95 20.11 33.37
C CYS A 150 -29.86 21.23 32.85
N VAL A 151 -30.06 21.34 31.53
CA VAL A 151 -30.98 22.33 30.94
C VAL A 151 -32.41 22.11 31.45
N PHE A 152 -32.87 20.86 31.48
CA PHE A 152 -34.20 20.52 31.99
C PHE A 152 -34.39 20.94 33.45
N ILE A 153 -33.40 20.71 34.32
CA ILE A 153 -33.46 21.16 35.73
C ILE A 153 -33.56 22.69 35.81
N VAL A 154 -32.76 23.42 35.02
CA VAL A 154 -32.80 24.88 35.00
C VAL A 154 -34.18 25.39 34.55
N GLU A 155 -34.74 24.80 33.49
CA GLU A 155 -36.08 25.15 33.00
C GLU A 155 -37.16 24.93 34.06
N VAL A 156 -37.14 23.79 34.76
CA VAL A 156 -38.11 23.49 35.81
C VAL A 156 -37.98 24.46 36.99
N VAL A 157 -36.77 24.81 37.39
CA VAL A 157 -36.53 25.74 38.52
C VAL A 157 -36.90 27.18 38.18
N VAL A 158 -36.63 27.63 36.95
CA VAL A 158 -36.94 28.99 36.49
C VAL A 158 -38.41 29.13 36.12
N GLY A 159 -39.02 28.12 35.50
CA GLY A 159 -40.43 28.11 35.11
C GLY A 159 -41.40 27.79 36.24
N SER A 160 -40.92 27.34 37.40
CA SER A 160 -41.72 27.15 38.62
C SER A 160 -41.81 28.40 39.50
N LYS A 161 -41.27 29.55 39.05
CA LYS A 161 -41.54 30.88 39.62
C LYS A 161 -42.54 31.64 38.76
#